data_AF-A0A0F2LQD5-F1
#
_entry.id   AF-A0A0F2LQD5-F1
#
_cell.length_a   1.000
_cell.length_b   1.000
_cell.length_c   1.000
_cell.angle_alpha   90.00
_cell.angle_beta   90.00
_cell.angle_gamma   90.00
#
_symmetry.space_group_name_H-M   'P 1'
#
loop_
_entity.id
_entity.type
_entity.pdbx_description
1 polymer ?
#
loop_
_entity_poly.entity_id
_entity_poly.type
_entity_poly.pdbx_seq_one_letter_code
_entity_poly.pdbx_strand_id
1 'polypeptide(L)'
;GLGGKTQVIPVNYPINLQYVAQEVVMFLMGQGFQAFPIVAQNMAVIQAQHSSLLGTLTDSNRAYTIRICQGPGIVVVETGISNLLQDLLVAGGTVFLADEVLHSKLLTAAGGGLDAYEIYKEYAQEEQLLNMITMLIANSPPAYPQGYGPQPGQQAPYGQPYPQQGYYQPQPYPQPYSQPYPQQPYQQPPQMPPTQPQASQAQSQNVQPALQQTQRPQVKKVKCWRCGAENDEGAKFCYNCGAKLLEPQASKQ
;
A
#
# COMPACT_ATOMS: atom_id res chain seq x y z
N GLY A 1 5.03 -15.75 15.85
CA GLY A 1 4.76 -14.31 16.00
C GLY A 1 5.48 -13.55 14.91
N LEU A 2 5.21 -12.26 14.78
CA LEU A 2 5.79 -11.40 13.72
C LEU A 2 7.26 -10.99 13.94
N GLY A 3 7.86 -11.43 15.06
CA GLY A 3 9.26 -11.16 15.39
C GLY A 3 9.50 -9.84 16.11
N GLY A 4 8.47 -9.03 16.37
CA GLY A 4 8.53 -7.82 17.19
C GLY A 4 7.85 -7.97 18.55
N LYS A 5 7.21 -6.91 19.04
CA LYS A 5 6.56 -6.87 20.36
C LYS A 5 5.20 -7.55 20.36
N THR A 6 4.80 -8.03 21.54
CA THR A 6 3.46 -8.56 21.79
C THR A 6 2.87 -7.91 23.04
N GLN A 7 1.62 -7.47 22.96
CA GLN A 7 0.85 -6.95 24.09
C GLN A 7 -0.49 -7.67 24.17
N VAL A 8 -0.91 -8.03 25.38
CA VAL A 8 -2.22 -8.63 25.65
C VAL A 8 -3.02 -7.64 26.47
N ILE A 9 -4.19 -7.27 25.95
CA ILE A 9 -5.05 -6.22 26.52
C ILE A 9 -6.38 -6.86 26.87
N PRO A 10 -6.80 -6.85 28.15
CA PRO A 10 -8.11 -7.38 28.54
C PRO A 10 -9.23 -6.48 27.98
N VAL A 11 -10.30 -7.11 27.51
CA VAL A 11 -11.50 -6.41 27.04
C VAL A 11 -12.75 -7.05 27.64
N ASN A 12 -13.76 -6.23 27.93
CA ASN A 12 -15.01 -6.70 28.54
C ASN A 12 -16.08 -7.08 27.50
N TYR A 13 -15.86 -6.73 26.23
CA TYR A 13 -16.77 -6.97 25.13
C TYR A 13 -15.97 -7.02 23.81
N PRO A 14 -16.52 -7.62 22.74
CA PRO A 14 -15.96 -7.54 21.40
C PRO A 14 -15.88 -6.08 20.92
N ILE A 15 -14.69 -5.61 20.56
CA ILE A 15 -14.39 -4.24 20.14
C ILE A 15 -14.49 -4.06 18.64
N ASN A 16 -14.70 -2.82 18.21
CA ASN A 16 -14.71 -2.45 16.81
C ASN A 16 -13.28 -2.36 16.26
N LEU A 17 -12.80 -3.45 15.64
CA LEU A 17 -11.45 -3.51 15.04
C LEU A 17 -11.28 -2.57 13.84
N GLN A 18 -12.36 -2.24 13.12
CA GLN A 18 -12.30 -1.28 12.00
C GLN A 18 -11.96 0.13 12.49
N TYR A 19 -12.55 0.55 13.62
CA TYR A 19 -12.23 1.81 14.28
C TYR A 19 -10.76 1.86 14.71
N VAL A 20 -10.29 0.82 15.42
CA VAL A 20 -8.89 0.77 15.89
C VAL A 20 -7.92 0.79 14.71
N ALA A 21 -8.17 0.02 13.65
CA ALA A 21 -7.33 -0.01 12.46
C ALA A 21 -7.26 1.36 11.76
N GLN A 22 -8.39 2.09 11.69
CA GLN A 22 -8.44 3.41 11.08
C GLN A 22 -7.59 4.43 11.83
N GLU A 23 -7.70 4.47 13.17
CA GLU A 23 -6.92 5.39 14.00
C GLU A 23 -5.41 5.09 13.92
N VAL A 24 -5.03 3.81 13.91
CA VAL A 24 -3.64 3.39 13.72
C VAL A 24 -3.09 3.80 12.36
N VAL A 25 -3.88 3.65 11.30
CA VAL A 25 -3.50 4.10 9.95
C VAL A 25 -3.27 5.62 9.91
N MET A 26 -4.16 6.40 10.55
CA MET A 26 -4.02 7.85 10.64
C MET A 26 -2.73 8.26 11.34
N PHE A 27 -2.39 7.61 12.45
CA PHE A 27 -1.12 7.85 13.15
C PHE A 27 0.09 7.55 12.25
N LEU A 28 0.12 6.37 11.62
CA LEU A 28 1.24 5.95 10.76
C LEU A 28 1.41 6.87 9.55
N MET A 29 0.33 7.31 8.93
CA MET A 29 0.38 8.31 7.86
C MET A 29 0.97 9.64 8.34
N GLY A 30 0.65 10.06 9.58
CA GLY A 30 1.28 11.22 10.22
C GLY A 30 2.79 11.05 10.43
N GLN A 31 3.26 9.81 10.56
CA GLN A 31 4.69 9.47 10.62
C GLN A 31 5.33 9.27 9.23
N GLY A 32 4.62 9.58 8.14
CA GLY A 32 5.15 9.48 6.77
C GLY A 32 5.05 8.08 6.14
N PHE A 33 4.34 7.14 6.76
CA PHE A 33 4.12 5.81 6.19
C PHE A 33 2.98 5.81 5.18
N GLN A 34 3.12 4.94 4.17
CA GLN A 34 1.98 4.40 3.44
C GLN A 34 1.48 3.17 4.18
N ALA A 35 0.24 3.19 4.64
CA ALA A 35 -0.36 2.12 5.43
C ALA A 35 -1.51 1.43 4.68
N PHE A 36 -1.56 0.11 4.80
CA PHE A 36 -2.47 -0.80 4.11
C PHE A 36 -3.19 -1.65 5.15
N PRO A 37 -4.39 -1.24 5.61
CA PRO A 37 -5.18 -2.01 6.56
C PRO A 37 -5.94 -3.14 5.87
N ILE A 38 -5.98 -4.31 6.50
CA ILE A 38 -6.79 -5.46 6.14
C ILE A 38 -7.56 -5.87 7.41
N VAL A 39 -8.88 -5.69 7.39
CA VAL A 39 -9.73 -5.99 8.56
C VAL A 39 -10.63 -7.18 8.23
N ALA A 40 -10.55 -8.20 9.07
CA ALA A 40 -11.37 -9.40 9.08
C ALA A 40 -12.24 -9.42 10.36
N GLN A 41 -12.93 -10.54 10.63
CA GLN A 41 -13.95 -10.60 11.68
C GLN A 41 -13.36 -10.42 13.09
N ASN A 42 -12.29 -11.15 13.42
CA ASN A 42 -11.62 -11.04 14.72
C ASN A 42 -10.14 -10.66 14.57
N MET A 43 -9.74 -10.18 13.40
CA MET A 43 -8.37 -9.82 13.12
C MET A 43 -8.28 -8.52 12.32
N ALA A 44 -7.39 -7.61 12.71
CA ALA A 44 -6.94 -6.53 11.85
C ALA A 44 -5.44 -6.67 11.62
N VAL A 45 -5.00 -6.47 10.39
CA VAL A 45 -3.59 -6.41 10.00
C VAL A 45 -3.34 -5.07 9.34
N ILE A 46 -2.42 -4.28 9.88
CA ILE A 46 -1.99 -3.01 9.30
C ILE A 46 -0.55 -3.18 8.85
N GLN A 47 -0.32 -3.09 7.55
CA GLN A 47 1.04 -3.12 6.97
C GLN A 47 1.45 -1.72 6.55
N ALA A 48 2.65 -1.29 6.92
CA ALA A 48 3.12 0.07 6.72
C ALA A 48 4.50 0.09 6.09
N GLN A 49 4.66 0.85 5.01
CA GLN A 49 5.92 1.09 4.31
C GLN A 49 6.30 2.56 4.43
N HIS A 50 7.55 2.83 4.81
CA HIS A 50 8.08 4.18 4.89
C HIS A 50 8.98 4.46 3.68
N SER A 51 8.75 5.57 2.99
CA SER A 51 9.44 5.88 1.72
C SER A 51 10.96 6.01 1.89
N SER A 52 11.44 6.54 3.03
CA SER A 52 12.88 6.66 3.32
C SER A 52 13.58 5.33 3.61
N LEU A 53 12.84 4.24 3.81
CA LEU A 53 13.39 2.91 4.14
C LEU A 53 13.44 1.96 2.94
N LEU A 54 12.73 2.27 1.86
CA LEU A 54 12.65 1.40 0.68
C LEU A 54 13.98 1.25 -0.08
N GLY A 55 14.93 2.18 0.11
CA GLY A 55 16.26 2.11 -0.49
C GLY A 55 17.37 1.58 0.43
N THR A 56 17.14 1.54 1.74
CA THR A 56 18.12 1.04 2.73
C THR A 56 17.93 -0.44 3.03
N LEU A 57 16.72 -0.97 2.80
CA LEU A 57 16.41 -2.38 2.97
C LEU A 57 16.68 -3.12 1.66
N THR A 58 17.38 -4.25 1.75
CA THR A 58 17.72 -5.12 0.61
C THR A 58 16.48 -5.74 -0.06
N ASP A 59 15.33 -5.64 0.59
CA ASP A 59 14.05 -6.15 0.13
C ASP A 59 12.99 -5.04 0.26
N SER A 60 12.67 -4.40 -0.86
CA SER A 60 11.67 -3.33 -0.95
C SER A 60 10.25 -3.82 -0.68
N ASN A 61 10.04 -5.14 -0.57
CA ASN A 61 8.73 -5.72 -0.33
C ASN A 61 8.36 -5.82 1.17
N ARG A 62 9.21 -5.33 2.06
CA ARG A 62 8.97 -5.44 3.50
C ARG A 62 8.04 -4.34 4.01
N ALA A 63 7.24 -4.71 4.99
CA ALA A 63 6.34 -3.81 5.69
C ALA A 63 6.45 -4.01 7.20
N TYR A 64 6.48 -2.89 7.93
CA TYR A 64 6.18 -2.90 9.35
C TYR A 64 4.74 -3.34 9.52
N THR A 65 4.51 -4.38 10.32
CA THR A 65 3.22 -5.07 10.38
C THR A 65 2.72 -5.09 11.80
N ILE A 66 1.47 -4.67 11.96
CA ILE A 66 0.73 -4.70 13.22
C ILE A 66 -0.41 -5.69 13.03
N ARG A 67 -0.46 -6.74 13.84
CA ARG A 67 -1.56 -7.69 13.91
C ARG A 67 -2.33 -7.48 15.20
N ILE A 68 -3.63 -7.31 15.12
CA ILE A 68 -4.55 -7.18 16.25
C ILE A 68 -5.52 -8.34 16.17
N CYS A 69 -5.45 -9.27 17.12
CA CYS A 69 -6.31 -10.44 17.19
C CYS A 69 -7.25 -10.32 18.39
N GLN A 70 -8.55 -10.40 18.17
CA GLN A 70 -9.55 -10.44 19.22
C GLN A 70 -9.89 -11.89 19.56
N GLY A 71 -9.81 -12.22 20.85
CA GLY A 71 -10.27 -13.48 21.42
C GLY A 71 -11.27 -13.25 22.56
N PRO A 72 -11.73 -14.32 23.23
CA PRO A 72 -12.62 -14.20 24.37
C PRO A 72 -11.97 -13.41 25.52
N GLY A 73 -12.48 -12.21 25.79
CA GLY A 73 -12.04 -11.36 26.92
C GLY A 73 -10.66 -10.72 26.76
N ILE A 74 -9.98 -10.91 25.62
CA ILE A 74 -8.65 -10.36 25.36
C ILE A 74 -8.50 -9.91 23.91
N VAL A 75 -7.65 -8.91 23.71
CA VAL A 75 -7.10 -8.52 22.41
C VAL A 75 -5.59 -8.65 22.48
N VAL A 76 -5.01 -9.33 21.49
CA VAL A 76 -3.56 -9.50 21.35
C VAL A 76 -3.07 -8.61 20.23
N VAL A 77 -2.11 -7.74 20.52
CA VAL A 77 -1.43 -6.89 19.55
C VAL A 77 -0.03 -7.43 19.35
N GLU A 78 0.37 -7.65 18.12
CA GLU A 78 1.71 -8.08 17.73
C GLU A 78 2.28 -7.15 16.67
N THR A 79 3.53 -6.71 16.84
CA THR A 79 4.28 -5.95 15.84
C THR A 79 5.39 -6.81 15.26
N GLY A 80 5.90 -6.41 14.09
CA GLY A 80 7.07 -7.03 13.49
C GLY A 80 7.20 -6.72 12.01
N ILE A 81 7.98 -7.54 11.29
CA ILE A 81 8.25 -7.34 9.87
C ILE A 81 7.74 -8.54 9.07
N SER A 82 6.92 -8.24 8.07
CA SER A 82 6.45 -9.23 7.09
C SER A 82 6.56 -8.68 5.68
N ASN A 83 6.50 -9.57 4.69
CA ASN A 83 6.29 -9.14 3.30
C ASN A 83 4.91 -8.49 3.17
N LEU A 84 4.83 -7.44 2.37
CA LEU A 84 3.55 -6.80 2.06
C LEU A 84 2.62 -7.83 1.41
N LEU A 85 1.37 -7.87 1.84
CA LEU A 85 0.36 -8.79 1.33
C LEU A 85 -0.26 -8.21 0.05
N GLN A 86 0.57 -7.98 -1.00
CA GLN A 86 0.10 -7.36 -2.25
C GLN A 86 -1.07 -8.10 -2.89
N ASP A 87 -1.05 -9.43 -2.90
CA ASP A 87 -2.10 -10.24 -3.53
C ASP A 87 -3.49 -10.06 -2.88
N LEU A 88 -3.53 -9.64 -1.61
CA LEU A 88 -4.78 -9.36 -0.90
C LEU A 88 -5.29 -7.93 -1.16
N LEU A 89 -4.43 -7.03 -1.66
CA LEU A 89 -4.73 -5.62 -1.88
C LEU A 89 -5.19 -5.32 -3.33
N VAL A 90 -4.91 -6.20 -4.28
CA VAL A 90 -5.19 -6.01 -5.73
C VAL A 90 -6.62 -6.39 -6.12
N ALA A 91 -7.34 -7.12 -5.28
CA ALA A 91 -8.74 -7.41 -5.52
C ALA A 91 -9.61 -6.26 -4.99
N GLY A 92 -10.01 -5.34 -5.86
CA GLY A 92 -11.11 -4.38 -5.62
C GLY A 92 -12.48 -5.06 -5.45
N GLY A 93 -12.53 -6.22 -4.81
CA GLY A 93 -13.72 -6.96 -4.44
C GLY A 93 -13.68 -7.23 -2.95
N THR A 94 -14.84 -7.10 -2.30
CA THR A 94 -15.08 -7.47 -0.91
C THR A 94 -14.84 -8.97 -0.72
N VAL A 95 -13.59 -9.41 -0.67
CA VAL A 95 -13.26 -10.74 -0.17
C VAL A 95 -13.36 -10.62 1.34
N PHE A 96 -14.42 -11.20 1.91
CA PHE A 96 -14.46 -11.54 3.33
C PHE A 96 -13.31 -12.51 3.58
N LEU A 97 -12.13 -11.97 3.87
CA LEU A 97 -10.98 -12.79 4.21
C LEU A 97 -11.27 -13.40 5.56
N ALA A 98 -11.40 -14.73 5.59
CA ALA A 98 -11.51 -15.46 6.83
C ALA A 98 -10.22 -15.23 7.65
N ASP A 99 -10.37 -15.11 8.97
CA ASP A 99 -9.26 -14.89 9.90
C ASP A 99 -8.14 -15.93 9.69
N GLU A 100 -8.48 -17.18 9.33
CA GLU A 100 -7.54 -18.27 9.04
C GLU A 100 -6.65 -18.02 7.81
N VAL A 101 -7.24 -17.47 6.74
CA VAL A 101 -6.49 -17.13 5.51
C VAL A 101 -5.51 -16.00 5.80
N LEU A 102 -5.95 -15.00 6.57
CA LEU A 102 -5.08 -13.88 6.95
C LEU A 102 -3.95 -14.32 7.88
N HIS A 103 -4.26 -15.18 8.87
CA HIS A 103 -3.26 -15.72 9.78
C HIS A 103 -2.18 -16.54 9.06
N SER A 104 -2.59 -17.45 8.19
CA SER A 104 -1.68 -18.35 7.45
C SER A 104 -0.81 -17.59 6.44
N LYS A 105 -1.39 -16.62 5.71
CA LYS A 105 -0.65 -15.74 4.80
C LYS A 105 0.37 -14.91 5.55
N LEU A 106 0.01 -14.35 6.70
CA LEU A 106 0.92 -13.57 7.50
C LEU A 106 2.06 -14.40 8.08
N LEU A 107 1.80 -15.64 8.52
CA LEU A 107 2.84 -16.53 9.02
C LEU A 107 3.83 -16.91 7.92
N THR A 108 3.35 -17.10 6.69
CA THR A 108 4.20 -17.36 5.52
C THR A 108 4.98 -16.13 5.08
N ALA A 109 4.42 -14.93 5.28
CA ALA A 109 5.05 -13.64 4.97
C ALA A 109 6.00 -13.15 6.08
N ALA A 110 5.89 -13.70 7.29
CA ALA A 110 6.74 -13.36 8.42
C ALA A 110 8.15 -13.95 8.19
N GLY A 111 9.13 -13.07 7.99
CA GLY A 111 10.49 -13.47 7.61
C GLY A 111 11.52 -12.35 7.74
N GLY A 112 11.25 -11.36 8.58
CA GLY A 112 12.11 -10.19 8.74
C GLY A 112 13.30 -10.44 9.67
N GLY A 113 14.51 -10.33 9.15
CA GLY A 113 15.73 -10.26 9.96
C GLY A 113 15.69 -9.06 10.93
N LEU A 114 16.27 -9.24 12.12
CA LEU A 114 16.26 -8.28 13.24
C LEU A 114 16.60 -6.85 12.80
N ASP A 115 17.53 -6.69 11.85
CA ASP A 115 18.00 -5.40 11.35
C ASP A 115 16.88 -4.54 10.75
N ALA A 116 15.92 -5.14 10.04
CA ALA A 116 14.80 -4.40 9.47
C ALA A 116 13.86 -3.90 10.57
N TYR A 117 13.57 -4.76 11.55
CA TYR A 117 12.67 -4.42 12.64
C TYR A 117 13.21 -3.27 13.50
N GLU A 118 14.52 -3.31 13.81
CA GLU A 118 15.21 -2.27 14.57
C GLU A 118 15.17 -0.90 13.88
N ILE A 119 15.18 -0.87 12.54
CA ILE A 119 15.05 0.38 11.79
C ILE A 119 13.59 0.86 11.81
N TYR A 120 12.64 -0.02 11.47
CA TYR A 120 11.23 0.37 11.38
C TYR A 120 10.64 0.84 12.72
N LYS A 121 11.05 0.25 13.85
CA LYS A 121 10.52 0.64 15.17
C LYS A 121 10.80 2.11 15.51
N GLU A 122 11.92 2.67 15.03
CA GLU A 122 12.31 4.06 15.28
C GLU A 122 11.42 5.01 14.47
N TYR A 123 11.27 4.75 13.17
CA TYR A 123 10.40 5.55 12.31
C TYR A 123 8.93 5.46 12.72
N ALA A 124 8.47 4.28 13.15
CA ALA A 124 7.10 4.09 13.60
C ALA A 124 6.83 4.66 15.00
N GLN A 125 7.85 5.16 15.70
CA GLN A 125 7.78 5.55 17.11
C GLN A 125 7.05 4.47 17.95
N GLU A 126 7.53 3.22 17.85
CA GLU A 126 6.77 2.02 18.24
C GLU A 126 6.21 2.07 19.66
N GLU A 127 6.93 2.64 20.62
CA GLU A 127 6.46 2.75 22.00
C GLU A 127 5.22 3.66 22.11
N GLN A 128 5.24 4.83 21.47
CA GLN A 128 4.10 5.73 21.43
C GLN A 128 2.93 5.09 20.68
N LEU A 129 3.22 4.42 19.56
CA LEU A 129 2.24 3.68 18.78
C LEU A 129 1.53 2.60 19.60
N LEU A 130 2.28 1.77 20.34
CA LEU A 130 1.70 0.71 21.17
C LEU A 130 0.88 1.25 22.35
N ASN A 131 1.34 2.34 22.97
CA ASN A 131 0.59 3.02 24.02
C ASN A 131 -0.73 3.59 23.48
N MET A 132 -0.70 4.19 22.28
CA MET A 132 -1.89 4.67 21.59
C MET A 132 -2.83 3.50 21.24
N ILE A 133 -2.33 2.40 20.68
CA ILE A 133 -3.13 1.21 20.38
C ILE A 133 -3.81 0.66 21.63
N THR A 134 -3.07 0.59 22.74
CA THR A 134 -3.62 0.15 24.03
C THR A 134 -4.78 1.05 24.47
N MET A 135 -4.60 2.37 24.40
CA MET A 135 -5.64 3.35 24.72
C MET A 135 -6.86 3.21 23.79
N LEU A 136 -6.64 3.03 22.49
CA LEU A 136 -7.70 2.85 21.49
C LEU A 136 -8.51 1.59 21.76
N ILE A 137 -7.86 0.47 22.08
CA ILE A 137 -8.53 -0.80 22.41
C ILE A 137 -9.36 -0.65 23.68
N ALA A 138 -8.80 -0.03 24.72
CA ALA A 138 -9.50 0.17 26.00
C ALA A 138 -10.75 1.05 25.88
N ASN A 139 -10.77 1.99 24.91
CA ASN A 139 -11.88 2.91 24.67
C ASN A 139 -12.67 2.62 23.37
N SER A 140 -12.43 1.46 22.74
CA SER A 140 -13.05 1.14 21.46
C SER A 140 -14.55 0.89 21.64
N PRO A 141 -15.42 1.40 20.75
CA PRO A 141 -16.83 1.07 20.80
C PRO A 141 -17.05 -0.45 20.58
N PRO A 142 -18.18 -1.01 21.04
CA PRO A 142 -18.52 -2.40 20.76
C PRO A 142 -18.60 -2.69 19.25
N ALA A 143 -18.22 -3.91 18.85
CA ALA A 143 -18.21 -4.35 17.46
C ALA A 143 -19.59 -4.31 16.79
N TYR A 144 -20.64 -4.52 17.59
CA TYR A 144 -22.03 -4.42 17.20
C TYR A 144 -22.65 -3.22 17.94
N PRO A 145 -23.48 -2.40 17.28
CA PRO A 145 -24.24 -1.38 17.99
C PRO A 145 -25.10 -2.11 19.04
N GLN A 146 -24.79 -1.87 20.31
CA GLN A 146 -25.67 -2.25 21.41
C GLN A 146 -26.97 -1.52 21.16
N GLY A 147 -27.98 -2.25 20.68
CA GLY A 147 -29.33 -1.71 20.56
C GLY A 147 -29.69 -1.16 21.91
N TYR A 148 -29.95 0.15 22.00
CA TYR A 148 -30.63 0.72 23.14
C TYR A 148 -31.97 -0.01 23.22
N GLY A 149 -32.04 -1.04 24.07
CA GLY A 149 -33.30 -1.60 24.50
C GLY A 149 -34.13 -0.44 25.08
N PRO A 150 -35.45 -0.40 24.80
CA PRO A 150 -36.27 0.70 25.28
C PRO A 150 -36.11 0.84 26.79
N GLN A 151 -35.80 2.05 27.26
CA GLN A 151 -35.81 2.37 28.68
C GLN A 151 -37.20 1.99 29.24
N PRO A 152 -37.29 1.25 30.36
CA PRO A 152 -38.56 0.92 30.97
C PRO A 152 -39.16 2.22 31.52
N GLY A 153 -40.15 2.79 30.82
CA GLY A 153 -40.87 3.95 31.35
C GLY A 153 -41.55 4.87 30.33
N GLN A 154 -41.35 4.71 29.02
CA GLN A 154 -42.06 5.55 28.05
C GLN A 154 -42.85 4.68 27.06
N GLN A 155 -44.17 4.69 27.23
CA GLN A 155 -45.11 4.12 26.27
C GLN A 155 -44.98 4.86 24.93
N ALA A 156 -44.54 4.15 23.90
CA ALA A 156 -44.52 4.67 22.54
C ALA A 156 -45.94 4.55 21.92
N PRO A 157 -46.41 5.57 21.17
CA PRO A 157 -47.65 5.49 20.41
C PRO A 157 -47.50 4.51 19.25
N TYR A 158 -48.58 3.77 18.97
CA TYR A 158 -48.64 2.71 17.97
C TYR A 158 -48.26 3.16 16.55
N GLY A 159 -47.38 2.36 15.92
CA GLY A 159 -47.49 1.97 14.51
C GLY A 159 -46.59 2.71 13.52
N GLN A 160 -45.45 2.09 13.15
CA GLN A 160 -44.91 2.14 11.79
C GLN A 160 -44.16 0.82 11.48
N PRO A 161 -44.34 0.22 10.28
CA PRO A 161 -43.63 -0.99 9.88
C PRO A 161 -42.18 -0.69 9.51
N TYR A 162 -41.28 -1.52 10.04
CA TYR A 162 -39.84 -1.46 9.82
C TYR A 162 -39.49 -1.62 8.33
N PRO A 163 -38.65 -0.75 7.73
CA PRO A 163 -37.98 -1.11 6.49
C PRO A 163 -36.78 -2.02 6.79
N GLN A 164 -36.64 -3.04 5.94
CA GLN A 164 -35.56 -4.03 5.95
C GLN A 164 -34.18 -3.40 5.72
N GLN A 165 -33.23 -3.82 6.57
CA GLN A 165 -31.81 -4.10 6.32
C GLN A 165 -31.20 -3.46 5.05
N GLY A 166 -30.67 -2.24 5.21
CA GLY A 166 -29.81 -1.60 4.23
C GLY A 166 -28.36 -1.97 4.47
N TYR A 167 -27.78 -2.73 3.53
CA TYR A 167 -26.36 -3.05 3.46
C TYR A 167 -25.50 -1.78 3.55
N TYR A 168 -24.63 -1.70 4.57
CA TYR A 168 -23.60 -0.67 4.63
C TYR A 168 -22.59 -0.90 3.50
N GLN A 169 -22.61 -0.03 2.49
CA GLN A 169 -21.47 0.14 1.61
C GLN A 169 -20.38 0.94 2.34
N PRO A 170 -19.10 0.54 2.24
CA PRO A 170 -18.00 1.36 2.73
C PRO A 170 -17.92 2.66 1.93
N GLN A 171 -17.86 3.80 2.62
CA GLN A 171 -17.65 5.08 1.96
C GLN A 171 -16.28 5.11 1.26
N PRO A 172 -16.21 5.49 -0.02
CA PRO A 172 -14.94 5.76 -0.66
C PRO A 172 -14.32 7.02 -0.04
N TYR A 173 -13.05 6.90 0.30
CA TYR A 173 -12.15 7.98 0.69
C TYR A 173 -12.33 9.24 -0.18
N PRO A 174 -12.40 10.46 0.41
CA PRO A 174 -12.46 11.69 -0.38
C PRO A 174 -11.14 11.88 -1.14
N GLN A 175 -11.23 11.88 -2.47
CA GLN A 175 -10.13 12.26 -3.36
C GLN A 175 -9.83 13.76 -3.18
N PRO A 176 -8.55 14.18 -3.16
CA PRO A 176 -8.21 15.60 -3.15
C PRO A 176 -8.66 16.25 -4.47
N TYR A 177 -9.37 17.36 -4.34
CA TYR A 177 -9.95 18.15 -5.43
C TYR A 177 -8.90 18.49 -6.50
N SER A 178 -9.03 17.90 -7.69
CA SER A 178 -8.28 18.31 -8.87
C SER A 178 -8.93 19.56 -9.48
N GLN A 179 -8.23 20.68 -9.37
CA GLN A 179 -8.52 21.89 -10.15
C GLN A 179 -8.44 21.59 -11.65
N PRO A 180 -9.43 22.01 -12.47
CA PRO A 180 -9.38 21.82 -13.92
C PRO A 180 -8.40 22.82 -14.55
N TYR A 181 -7.35 22.31 -15.21
CA TYR A 181 -6.48 23.11 -16.06
C TYR A 181 -7.19 23.45 -17.39
N PRO A 182 -6.98 24.65 -17.96
CA PRO A 182 -7.54 25.02 -19.25
C PRO A 182 -6.86 24.24 -20.40
N GLN A 183 -7.68 23.65 -21.27
CA GLN A 183 -7.27 22.94 -22.48
C GLN A 183 -6.67 23.94 -23.50
N GLN A 184 -5.40 23.79 -23.83
CA GLN A 184 -4.81 24.43 -25.01
C GLN A 184 -5.12 23.58 -26.25
N PRO A 185 -5.49 24.17 -27.40
CA PRO A 185 -5.78 23.42 -28.62
C PRO A 185 -4.50 22.81 -29.19
N TYR A 186 -4.50 21.48 -29.33
CA TYR A 186 -3.40 20.72 -29.93
C TYR A 186 -3.22 21.09 -31.40
N GLN A 187 -2.04 21.60 -31.76
CA GLN A 187 -1.60 21.67 -33.15
C GLN A 187 -1.09 20.28 -33.57
N GLN A 188 -1.68 19.74 -34.64
CA GLN A 188 -1.25 18.47 -35.21
C GLN A 188 0.16 18.61 -35.80
N PRO A 189 1.09 17.68 -35.54
CA PRO A 189 2.36 17.65 -36.24
C PRO A 189 2.16 17.26 -37.73
N PRO A 190 2.99 17.77 -38.65
CA PRO A 190 2.86 17.51 -40.08
C PRO A 190 3.11 16.04 -40.41
N GLN A 191 2.22 15.48 -41.23
CA GLN A 191 2.26 14.12 -41.76
C GLN A 191 3.42 14.01 -42.77
N MET A 192 4.37 13.13 -42.54
CA MET A 192 5.42 12.79 -43.51
C MET A 192 4.85 11.86 -44.60
N PRO A 193 5.23 12.03 -45.88
CA PRO A 193 4.75 11.19 -46.96
C PRO A 193 5.38 9.78 -46.93
N PRO A 194 4.69 8.75 -47.44
CA PRO A 194 5.22 7.40 -47.50
C PRO A 194 6.23 7.27 -48.65
N THR A 195 7.44 6.82 -48.34
CA THR A 195 8.44 6.40 -49.33
C THR A 195 8.13 4.97 -49.80
N GLN A 196 7.96 4.80 -51.11
CA GLN A 196 7.86 3.50 -51.77
C GLN A 196 9.24 2.81 -51.82
N PRO A 197 9.32 1.47 -51.73
CA PRO A 197 10.55 0.74 -51.99
C PRO A 197 10.74 0.50 -53.50
N GLN A 198 11.76 1.13 -54.10
CA GLN A 198 12.26 0.74 -55.41
C GLN A 198 13.35 -0.33 -55.27
N ALA A 199 13.13 -1.46 -55.93
CA ALA A 199 14.11 -2.51 -56.11
C ALA A 199 15.13 -2.10 -57.18
N SER A 200 16.42 -2.18 -56.84
CA SER A 200 17.54 -2.03 -57.77
C SER A 200 18.46 -3.23 -57.66
N GLN A 201 18.89 -3.70 -58.82
CA GLN A 201 19.52 -4.97 -59.10
C GLN A 201 21.00 -5.03 -58.64
N ALA A 202 21.46 -6.26 -58.44
CA ALA A 202 22.78 -6.63 -57.97
C ALA A 202 23.91 -6.33 -58.97
N GLN A 203 25.09 -5.96 -58.46
CA GLN A 203 26.38 -6.34 -59.03
C GLN A 203 27.40 -6.62 -57.92
N SER A 204 28.04 -7.78 -58.05
CA SER A 204 29.05 -8.36 -57.18
C SER A 204 30.36 -7.57 -57.22
N GLN A 205 30.98 -7.36 -56.06
CA GLN A 205 32.44 -7.36 -55.94
C GLN A 205 32.87 -7.64 -54.49
N ASN A 206 33.67 -8.69 -54.39
CA ASN A 206 34.29 -9.24 -53.20
C ASN A 206 35.44 -8.33 -52.76
N VAL A 207 35.28 -7.67 -51.60
CA VAL A 207 36.40 -7.21 -50.78
C VAL A 207 35.98 -7.29 -49.30
N GLN A 208 36.48 -8.30 -48.60
CA GLN A 208 36.52 -8.28 -47.13
C GLN A 208 37.54 -7.21 -46.69
N PRO A 209 37.19 -6.40 -45.68
CA PRO A 209 38.02 -6.44 -44.48
C PRO A 209 37.23 -6.38 -43.16
N ALA A 210 37.72 -7.16 -42.22
CA ALA A 210 37.77 -6.95 -40.77
C ALA A 210 36.53 -6.37 -40.05
N LEU A 211 35.96 -7.21 -39.19
CA LEU A 211 35.02 -6.88 -38.11
C LEU A 211 35.49 -5.65 -37.31
N GLN A 212 34.88 -4.50 -37.57
CA GLN A 212 34.80 -3.41 -36.60
C GLN A 212 33.35 -3.29 -36.17
N GLN A 213 33.04 -3.98 -35.06
CA GLN A 213 31.85 -3.75 -34.27
C GLN A 213 31.94 -2.33 -33.71
N THR A 214 31.39 -1.36 -34.43
CA THR A 214 31.11 -0.04 -33.87
C THR A 214 30.04 -0.22 -32.81
N GLN A 215 30.49 -0.34 -31.56
CA GLN A 215 29.65 -0.37 -30.37
C GLN A 215 28.78 0.90 -30.38
N ARG A 216 27.49 0.74 -30.68
CA ARG A 216 26.51 1.79 -30.39
C ARG A 216 26.59 2.06 -28.88
N PRO A 217 26.74 3.33 -28.44
CA PRO A 217 26.65 3.64 -27.02
C PRO A 217 25.34 3.07 -26.50
N GLN A 218 25.44 2.09 -25.60
CA GLN A 218 24.29 1.53 -24.89
C GLN A 218 23.75 2.67 -24.04
N VAL A 219 22.74 3.38 -24.54
CA VAL A 219 22.04 4.41 -23.78
C VAL A 219 21.37 3.67 -22.64
N LYS A 220 22.01 3.70 -21.48
CA LYS A 220 21.47 3.09 -20.26
C LYS A 220 20.09 3.67 -20.03
N LYS A 221 19.13 2.78 -19.83
CA LYS A 221 17.74 3.11 -19.56
C LYS A 221 17.46 2.95 -18.06
N VAL A 222 16.74 3.89 -17.48
CA VAL A 222 16.24 3.86 -16.10
C VAL A 222 14.73 3.63 -16.11
N LYS A 223 14.24 2.69 -15.31
CA LYS A 223 12.79 2.45 -15.17
C LYS A 223 12.20 3.43 -14.17
N CYS A 224 11.05 4.00 -14.54
CA CYS A 224 10.31 4.89 -13.65
C CYS A 224 9.71 4.13 -12.48
N TRP A 225 10.02 4.55 -11.26
CA TRP A 225 9.50 3.95 -10.02
C TRP A 225 7.98 4.06 -9.87
N ARG A 226 7.35 5.05 -10.51
CA ARG A 226 5.90 5.31 -10.38
C ARG A 226 5.06 4.50 -11.38
N CYS A 227 5.54 4.34 -12.61
CA CYS A 227 4.73 3.74 -13.70
C CYS A 227 5.44 2.66 -14.52
N GLY A 228 6.71 2.35 -14.23
CA GLY A 228 7.48 1.29 -14.89
C GLY A 228 8.03 1.62 -16.28
N ALA A 229 7.76 2.81 -16.84
CA ALA A 229 8.26 3.19 -18.17
C ALA A 229 9.79 3.31 -18.22
N GLU A 230 10.42 2.90 -19.32
CA GLU A 230 11.86 3.01 -19.54
C GLU A 230 12.25 4.39 -20.07
N ASN A 231 13.06 5.12 -19.31
CA ASN A 231 13.50 6.47 -19.59
C ASN A 231 15.03 6.49 -19.80
N ASP A 232 15.57 7.54 -20.38
CA ASP A 232 17.03 7.70 -20.51
C ASP A 232 17.67 8.00 -19.14
N GLU A 233 18.89 7.52 -18.89
CA GLU A 233 19.63 7.71 -17.61
C GLU A 233 19.85 9.19 -17.22
N GLY A 234 19.70 10.13 -18.17
CA GLY A 234 19.76 11.58 -17.93
C GLY A 234 18.41 12.28 -17.80
N ALA A 235 17.28 11.56 -17.94
CA ALA A 235 15.96 12.16 -17.84
C ALA A 235 15.67 12.57 -16.40
N LYS A 236 15.35 13.85 -16.17
CA LYS A 236 14.99 14.37 -14.83
C LYS A 236 13.56 13.99 -14.43
N PHE A 237 12.70 13.75 -15.40
CA PHE A 237 11.30 13.39 -15.20
C PHE A 237 10.88 12.27 -16.16
N CYS A 238 9.98 11.41 -15.72
CA CYS A 238 9.42 10.34 -16.53
C CYS A 238 8.55 10.91 -17.65
N TYR A 239 8.82 10.54 -18.90
CA TYR A 239 8.05 11.02 -20.06
C TYR A 239 6.58 10.58 -20.02
N ASN A 240 6.30 9.45 -19.35
CA ASN A 240 4.96 8.86 -19.32
C ASN A 240 4.07 9.40 -18.20
N CYS A 241 4.62 9.66 -17.00
CA CYS A 241 3.82 10.00 -15.82
C CYS A 241 4.29 11.23 -15.04
N GLY A 242 5.32 11.94 -15.53
CA GLY A 242 5.86 13.17 -14.92
C GLY A 242 6.59 12.99 -13.59
N ALA A 243 6.77 11.76 -13.10
CA ALA A 243 7.48 11.50 -11.84
C ALA A 243 8.95 11.87 -11.98
N LYS A 244 9.52 12.54 -10.97
CA LYS A 244 10.96 12.84 -10.95
C LYS A 244 11.77 11.55 -10.91
N LEU A 245 12.73 11.41 -11.81
CA LEU A 245 13.66 10.29 -11.85
C LEU A 245 14.90 10.71 -11.05
N LEU A 246 15.40 9.80 -10.22
CA LEU A 246 16.55 10.05 -9.36
C LEU A 246 17.79 10.15 -10.25
N GLU A 247 18.56 11.24 -10.14
CA GLU A 247 19.80 11.43 -10.91
C GLU A 247 20.83 10.36 -10.50
N PRO A 248 21.59 9.78 -11.45
CA PRO A 248 22.67 8.86 -11.11
C PRO A 248 23.71 9.64 -10.31
N GLN A 249 23.93 9.27 -9.05
CA GLN A 249 25.01 9.86 -8.27
C GLN A 249 26.36 9.48 -8.90
N ALA A 250 27.05 10.47 -9.45
CA ALA A 250 28.44 10.33 -9.84
C ALA A 250 29.27 10.00 -8.59
N SER A 251 29.88 8.81 -8.60
CA SER A 251 30.83 8.34 -7.61
C SER A 251 31.96 9.37 -7.43
N LYS A 252 32.04 10.01 -6.27
CA LYS A 252 33.26 10.68 -5.83
C LYS A 252 34.17 9.63 -5.20
N GLN A 253 35.30 9.39 -5.86
CA GLN A 253 36.47 8.69 -5.31
C GLN A 253 37.09 9.50 -4.17
#